data_AF-A0A1B9YQJ4-F1
#
_entry.id   AF-A0A1B9YQJ4-F1
#
_cell.length_a   1.000
_cell.length_b   1.000
_cell.length_c   1.000
_cell.angle_alpha   90.00
_cell.angle_beta   90.00
_cell.angle_gamma   90.00
#
_symmetry.space_group_name_H-M   'P 1'
#
loop_
_entity.id
_entity.type
_entity.pdbx_description
1 polymer ?
#
loop_
_entity_poly.entity_id
_entity_poly.type
_entity_poly.pdbx_seq_one_letter_code
_entity_poly.pdbx_strand_id
1 'polypeptide(L)' 'MDGKVYSSDGHHVAHVRGNQIYDLAGKKLYDLRGQKIYKPTGELVGYLNSAAGDRRLDKSADRLFGTRK' A
#
# COMPACT_ATOMS: atom_id res chain seq x y z
N MET A 1 -9.11 -7.67 -8.89
CA MET A 1 -8.61 -6.30 -9.15
C MET A 1 -7.26 -6.17 -8.47
N ASP A 2 -6.24 -6.50 -9.24
CA ASP A 2 -4.84 -6.49 -8.85
C ASP A 2 -4.28 -5.15 -9.29
N GLY A 3 -3.54 -4.47 -8.42
CA GLY A 3 -3.04 -3.12 -8.71
C GLY A 3 -1.65 -2.96 -8.13
N LYS A 4 -0.80 -2.20 -8.82
CA LYS A 4 0.53 -1.85 -8.33
C LYS A 4 0.40 -0.63 -7.41
N VAL A 5 1.20 -0.61 -6.36
CA VAL A 5 1.28 0.50 -5.41
C VAL A 5 2.57 1.23 -5.65
N TYR A 6 2.43 2.52 -5.95
CA TYR A 6 3.55 3.41 -6.11
C TYR A 6 3.61 4.36 -4.91
N SER A 7 4.84 4.55 -4.41
CA SER A 7 5.19 5.61 -3.48
C SER A 7 4.88 6.98 -4.11
N SER A 8 4.82 8.01 -3.28
CA SER A 8 4.66 9.39 -3.73
C SER A 8 5.76 9.81 -4.73
N ASP A 9 6.95 9.21 -4.62
CA ASP A 9 8.09 9.41 -5.53
C ASP A 9 7.95 8.66 -6.87
N GLY A 10 6.91 7.83 -7.02
CA GLY A 10 6.70 6.98 -8.21
C GLY A 10 7.42 5.63 -8.13
N HIS A 11 8.07 5.32 -7.01
CA HIS A 11 8.72 4.03 -6.79
C HIS A 11 7.69 2.94 -6.53
N HIS A 12 7.79 1.83 -7.24
CA HIS A 12 6.94 0.67 -7.00
C HIS A 12 7.35 -0.01 -5.69
N VAL A 13 6.47 0.00 -4.71
CA VAL A 13 6.77 -0.48 -3.35
C VAL A 13 5.97 -1.71 -2.94
N ALA A 14 4.81 -1.95 -3.56
CA ALA A 14 3.94 -3.05 -3.19
C ALA A 14 2.93 -3.41 -4.29
N HIS A 15 2.31 -4.57 -4.16
CA HIS A 15 1.20 -5.03 -4.99
C HIS A 15 -0.06 -5.20 -4.14
N VAL A 16 -1.17 -4.63 -4.58
CA VAL A 16 -2.49 -4.95 -4.03
C VAL A 16 -3.09 -6.11 -4.80
N ARG A 17 -3.52 -7.15 -4.10
CA ARG A 17 -4.38 -8.21 -4.65
C ARG A 17 -5.68 -8.25 -3.86
N GLY A 18 -6.77 -7.82 -4.48
CA GLY A 18 -8.08 -7.69 -3.81
C GLY A 18 -8.01 -6.70 -2.65
N ASN A 19 -8.14 -7.21 -1.42
CA ASN A 19 -8.15 -6.45 -0.17
C ASN A 19 -6.85 -6.62 0.64
N GLN A 20 -5.76 -7.02 -0.02
CA GLN A 20 -4.48 -7.31 0.65
C GLN A 20 -3.33 -6.66 -0.10
N ILE A 21 -2.39 -6.10 0.65
CA ILE A 21 -1.16 -5.48 0.15
C ILE A 21 -0.01 -6.42 0.41
N TYR A 22 0.70 -6.74 -0.65
CA TYR A 22 1.87 -7.60 -0.68
C TYR A 22 3.10 -6.77 -1.04
N ASP A 23 4.23 -7.12 -0.46
CA ASP A 23 5.53 -6.62 -0.88
C ASP A 23 5.85 -7.06 -2.31
N LEU A 24 6.89 -6.47 -2.91
CA LEU A 24 7.48 -6.93 -4.17
C LEU A 24 7.90 -8.41 -4.13
N ALA A 25 8.29 -8.91 -2.95
CA ALA A 25 8.60 -10.33 -2.73
C ALA A 25 7.35 -11.23 -2.61
N GLY A 26 6.13 -10.68 -2.69
CA GLY A 26 4.89 -11.45 -2.53
C GLY A 26 4.53 -11.77 -1.08
N LYS A 27 5.21 -11.16 -0.10
CA LYS A 27 4.88 -11.29 1.32
C LYS A 27 3.75 -10.33 1.68
N LYS A 28 2.69 -10.81 2.33
CA LYS A 28 1.61 -9.94 2.82
C LYS A 28 2.16 -8.95 3.84
N LEU A 29 2.01 -7.66 3.58
CA LEU A 29 2.42 -6.57 4.46
C LEU A 29 1.23 -6.00 5.23
N TYR A 30 0.14 -5.69 4.52
CA TYR A 30 -1.00 -4.97 5.07
C TYR A 30 -2.33 -5.51 4.53
N ASP A 31 -3.42 -5.24 5.25
CA ASP A 31 -4.79 -5.45 4.78
C ASP A 31 -5.37 -4.11 4.28
N LEU A 32 -5.98 -4.15 3.11
CA LEU A 32 -6.63 -3.00 2.49
C LEU A 32 -8.14 -3.16 2.60
N ARG A 33 -8.81 -2.25 3.31
CA ARG A 33 -10.29 -2.20 3.35
C ARG A 33 -10.77 -0.91 2.70
N GLY A 34 -11.14 -1.01 1.42
CA GLY A 34 -11.46 0.15 0.58
C GLY A 34 -10.23 1.02 0.37
N GLN A 35 -10.22 2.21 0.98
CA GLN A 35 -9.10 3.16 0.94
C GLN A 35 -8.24 3.13 2.20
N LYS A 36 -8.53 2.26 3.17
CA LYS A 36 -7.83 2.23 4.46
C LYS A 36 -6.84 1.08 4.51
N ILE A 37 -5.61 1.38 4.95
CA ILE A 37 -4.51 0.42 5.08
C ILE A 37 -4.39 0.04 6.55
N TYR A 38 -4.47 -1.26 6.83
CA TYR A 38 -4.38 -1.84 8.15
C TYR A 38 -3.16 -2.75 8.26
N LYS A 39 -2.49 -2.74 9.40
CA LYS A 39 -1.51 -3.79 9.75
C LYS A 39 -2.21 -5.15 9.88
N PRO A 40 -1.45 -6.26 9.79
CA PRO A 40 -1.96 -7.59 10.11
C PRO A 40 -2.49 -7.68 11.55
N THR A 41 -2.02 -6.79 12.44
CA THR A 41 -2.49 -6.63 13.82
C THR A 41 -3.86 -5.94 13.94
N GLY A 42 -4.39 -5.37 12.84
CA GLY A 42 -5.66 -4.63 12.83
C GLY A 42 -5.52 -3.11 13.02
N GLU A 43 -4.31 -2.60 13.20
CA GLU A 43 -4.06 -1.17 13.40
C GLU A 43 -4.14 -0.40 12.07
N LEU A 44 -4.92 0.69 12.03
CA LEU A 44 -5.00 1.58 10.88
C LEU A 44 -3.70 2.39 10.77
N VAL A 45 -2.97 2.20 9.68
CA VAL A 45 -1.68 2.84 9.47
C VAL A 45 -1.69 3.93 8.41
N GLY A 46 -2.67 3.92 7.52
CA GLY A 46 -2.74 4.94 6.48
C GLY A 46 -3.91 4.75 5.54
N TYR A 47 -3.86 5.53 4.46
CA TYR A 47 -4.88 5.56 3.43
C TYR A 47 -4.24 5.38 2.06
N LEU A 48 -4.88 4.57 1.22
CA LEU A 48 -4.52 4.35 -0.17
C LEU A 48 -5.50 5.13 -1.03
N ASN A 49 -5.02 6.19 -1.70
CA ASN A 49 -5.86 6.91 -2.64
C ASN A 49 -5.99 6.07 -3.92
N SER A 50 -7.19 5.56 -4.15
CA SER A 50 -7.49 4.72 -5.31
C SER A 50 -8.17 5.56 -6.38
N ALA A 51 -7.46 6.56 -6.91
CA ALA A 51 -7.91 7.28 -8.09
C ALA A 51 -7.67 6.41 -9.33
N ALA A 52 -8.68 5.62 -9.70
CA ALA A 52 -8.89 5.07 -11.04
C ALA A 52 -7.71 4.36 -11.74
N GLY A 53 -6.95 3.53 -11.02
CA GLY A 53 -6.01 2.56 -11.63
C GLY A 53 -4.57 2.67 -11.13
N ASP A 54 -4.16 3.85 -10.67
CA ASP A 54 -2.86 4.06 -10.04
C ASP A 54 -3.05 4.26 -8.53
N ARG A 55 -2.73 3.21 -7.75
CA ARG A 55 -2.87 3.23 -6.30
C ARG A 55 -1.64 3.92 -5.72
N ARG A 56 -1.72 5.24 -5.61
CA ARG A 56 -0.68 6.07 -5.03
C ARG A 56 -0.81 6.15 -3.52
N LEU A 57 0.31 5.96 -2.84
CA LEU A 57 0.39 6.18 -1.40
C LEU A 57 0.35 7.67 -1.10
N ASP A 58 -0.41 8.03 -0.06
CA ASP A 58 -0.28 9.35 0.53
C ASP A 58 1.11 9.49 1.19
N LYS A 59 1.62 10.72 1.30
CA LYS A 59 2.91 11.03 1.92
C LYS A 59 3.10 10.42 3.31
N SER A 60 1.99 10.26 4.05
CA SER A 60 1.97 9.62 5.36
C SER A 60 2.20 8.12 5.28
N ALA A 61 1.61 7.49 4.26
CA ALA A 61 1.73 6.06 4.00
C ALA A 61 3.04 5.72 3.27
N ASP A 62 3.67 6.69 2.61
CA ASP A 62 5.01 6.57 2.03
C ASP A 62 6.01 6.06 3.08
N ARG A 63 5.95 6.57 4.31
CA ARG A 63 6.80 6.14 5.43
C ARG A 63 6.56 4.70 5.90
N LEU A 64 5.42 4.08 5.58
CA LEU A 64 5.17 2.67 5.91
C LEU A 64 6.01 1.73 5.04
N PHE A 65 6.24 2.14 3.79
CA PHE A 65 7.01 1.39 2.80
C PHE A 65 8.40 2.01 2.57
N GLY A 66 8.64 3.18 3.17
CA GLY A 66 9.87 3.94 3.07
C GLY A 66 11.04 3.12 3.60
N THR A 67 11.87 2.70 2.65
CA THR A 67 13.21 2.17 2.87
C THR A 67 13.93 3.09 3.85
N ARG A 68 14.33 2.54 5.01
CA ARG A 68 15.45 3.12 5.76
C ARG A 68 16.58 3.37 4.75
N LYS A 69 16.97 4.64 4.61
CA LYS A 69 18.21 5.00 3.93
C LYS A 69 19.40 4.43 4.68
#